data_AF-Q4TG88-F1
#
_entry.id   AF-Q4TG88-F1
#
_cell.length_a   1.000
_cell.length_b   1.000
_cell.length_c   1.000
_cell.angle_alpha   90.00
_cell.angle_beta   90.00
_cell.angle_gamma   90.00
#
_symmetry.space_group_name_H-M   'P 1'
#
loop_
_entity.id
_entity.type
_entity.pdbx_description
1 polymer ?
#
loop_
_entity_poly.entity_id
_entity_poly.type
_entity_poly.pdbx_seq_one_letter_code
_entity_poly.pdbx_strand_id
1 'polypeptide(L)' 'TCWGLRFEVSGWEHLQTEGPYVVISNHQSSLDVLGLMEILPDRCSAIAKKELIYAGT' A
#
# COMPACT_ATOMS: atom_id res chain seq x y z
N THR A 1 -9.49 11.81 2.59
CA THR A 1 -8.12 11.31 2.73
C THR A 1 -7.42 12.02 3.88
N CYS A 2 -6.61 11.31 4.65
CA CYS A 2 -5.69 11.95 5.61
C CYS A 2 -4.79 12.95 4.85
N TRP A 3 -4.47 14.08 5.48
CA TRP A 3 -3.50 15.08 4.97
C TRP A 3 -3.89 15.84 3.68
N GLY A 4 -5.13 15.73 3.20
CA GLY A 4 -5.59 16.48 2.02
C GLY A 4 -5.00 16.00 0.68
N LEU A 5 -4.38 14.82 0.68
CA LEU A 5 -3.82 14.19 -0.51
C LEU A 5 -4.92 13.75 -1.49
N ARG A 6 -4.67 13.90 -2.79
CA ARG A 6 -5.53 13.38 -3.86
C ARG A 6 -4.73 12.36 -4.65
N PHE A 7 -5.31 11.19 -4.86
CA PHE A 7 -4.67 10.11 -5.60
C PHE A 7 -5.36 9.96 -6.96
N GLU A 8 -4.55 9.83 -8.01
CA GLU A 8 -5.01 9.42 -9.32
C GLU A 8 -4.57 7.96 -9.52
N VAL A 9 -5.53 7.09 -9.80
CA VAL A 9 -5.31 5.64 -9.86
C VAL A 9 -5.66 5.16 -11.25
N SER A 10 -4.79 4.33 -11.83
CA SER A 10 -4.98 3.69 -13.13
C SER A 10 -4.79 2.18 -12.98
N GLY A 11 -5.56 1.39 -13.73
CA GLY A 11 -5.43 -0.07 -13.73
C GLY A 11 -5.93 -0.76 -12.45
N TRP A 12 -6.86 -0.13 -11.72
CA TRP A 12 -7.37 -0.65 -10.44
C TRP A 12 -8.13 -1.98 -10.61
N GLU A 13 -8.72 -2.21 -11.78
CA GLU A 13 -9.37 -3.46 -12.18
C GLU A 13 -8.44 -4.69 -12.07
N HIS A 14 -7.12 -4.50 -12.18
CA HIS A 14 -6.15 -5.60 -12.02
C HIS A 14 -6.03 -6.10 -10.57
N LEU A 15 -6.55 -5.36 -9.58
CA LEU A 15 -6.61 -5.80 -8.18
C LEU A 15 -7.80 -6.73 -7.92
N GLN A 16 -8.76 -6.83 -8.83
CA GLN A 16 -9.96 -7.67 -8.71
C GLN A 16 -9.73 -9.08 -9.28
N THR A 17 -8.68 -9.74 -8.80
CA THR A 17 -8.27 -11.09 -9.26
C THR A 17 -8.87 -12.19 -8.38
N GLU A 18 -9.18 -13.34 -8.99
CA GLU A 18 -9.60 -14.53 -8.24
C GLU A 18 -8.40 -15.18 -7.53
N GLY A 19 -8.43 -15.20 -6.20
CA GLY A 19 -7.42 -15.87 -5.37
C GLY A 19 -6.33 -14.92 -4.82
N PRO A 20 -5.33 -15.47 -4.11
CA PRO A 20 -4.28 -14.67 -3.48
C PRO A 20 -3.25 -14.18 -4.50
N TYR A 21 -2.71 -12.99 -4.28
CA TYR A 21 -1.67 -12.39 -5.11
C TYR A 21 -0.71 -11.53 -4.26
N VAL A 22 0.43 -11.19 -4.84
CA VAL A 22 1.45 -10.33 -4.21
C VAL A 22 1.51 -9.01 -4.96
N VAL A 23 1.28 -7.91 -4.26
CA VAL A 23 1.48 -6.57 -4.81
C VAL A 23 2.93 -6.16 -4.60
N ILE A 24 3.62 -5.80 -5.69
CA ILE A 24 4.99 -5.29 -5.66
C ILE A 24 4.93 -3.80 -5.95
N SER A 25 5.25 -2.98 -4.94
CA SER A 25 5.37 -1.53 -5.09
C SER A 25 6.83 -1.14 -5.17
N ASN A 26 7.15 -0.16 -6.02
CA ASN A 26 8.37 0.61 -5.82
C ASN A 26 8.23 1.39 -4.49
N HIS A 27 9.30 1.47 -3.71
CA HIS A 27 9.30 2.16 -2.41
C HIS A 27 10.26 3.34 -2.48
N GLN A 28 9.73 4.49 -2.90
CA GLN A 28 10.44 5.76 -3.05
C GLN A 28 10.45 6.57 -1.76
N SER A 29 9.44 6.42 -0.90
CA SER A 29 9.33 7.14 0.38
C SER A 29 8.35 6.50 1.37
N SER A 30 8.35 6.95 2.63
CA SER A 30 7.33 6.54 3.60
C SER A 30 5.91 7.01 3.24
N LEU A 31 5.77 8.04 2.39
CA LEU A 31 4.47 8.54 1.91
C LEU A 31 3.76 7.49 1.05
N ASP A 32 4.51 6.60 0.39
CA ASP A 32 3.96 5.51 -0.42
C ASP A 32 3.00 4.62 0.38
N VAL A 33 3.28 4.42 1.68
CA VAL A 33 2.42 3.63 2.57
C VAL A 33 1.03 4.24 2.72
N LEU A 34 0.93 5.57 2.78
CA LEU A 34 -0.36 6.26 2.87
C LEU A 34 -1.19 6.08 1.58
N GLY A 35 -0.54 6.16 0.42
CA GLY A 35 -1.20 5.90 -0.86
C GLY A 35 -1.61 4.44 -1.02
N LEU A 36 -0.74 3.51 -0.62
CA LEU A 36 -1.05 2.08 -0.63
C LEU A 36 -2.24 1.75 0.28
N MET A 37 -2.32 2.33 1.48
CA MET A 37 -3.46 2.10 2.37
C MET A 37 -4.79 2.62 1.83
N GLU A 38 -4.79 3.64 0.96
CA GLU A 38 -6.01 4.15 0.32
C GLU A 38 -6.44 3.28 -0.89
N ILE A 39 -5.48 2.67 -1.61
CA ILE A 39 -5.73 2.02 -2.90
C ILE A 39 -5.89 0.49 -2.79
N LEU A 40 -5.20 -0.14 -1.81
CA LEU A 40 -5.19 -1.59 -1.64
C LEU A 40 -6.55 -2.12 -1.15
N PRO A 41 -6.91 -3.37 -1.48
CA PRO A 41 -8.18 -3.95 -1.05
C PRO A 41 -8.19 -4.26 0.45
N ASP A 42 -9.40 -4.29 1.04
CA ASP A 42 -9.64 -4.52 2.48
C ASP A 42 -8.95 -5.77 3.04
N ARG A 43 -8.85 -6.84 2.23
CA ARG A 43 -8.20 -8.11 2.62
C ARG A 43 -6.74 -8.15 2.17
N CYS A 44 -5.94 -7.16 2.56
CA CYS A 44 -4.52 -7.08 2.24
C CYS A 44 -3.65 -7.04 3.51
N SER A 45 -2.50 -7.72 3.48
CA SER A 45 -1.49 -7.67 4.55
C SER A 45 -0.16 -7.19 3.99
N ALA A 46 0.47 -6.24 4.68
CA ALA A 46 1.82 -5.79 4.33
C ALA A 46 2.89 -6.74 4.91
N ILE A 47 3.96 -6.97 4.16
CA ILE A 47 5.16 -7.65 4.63
C ILE A 47 6.23 -6.59 4.87
N ALA A 48 6.73 -6.52 6.09
CA ALA A 48 7.74 -5.55 6.51
C ALA A 48 8.91 -6.25 7.20
N LYS A 49 10.09 -5.61 7.13
CA LYS A 49 11.28 -6.01 7.87
C LYS A 49 11.03 -5.92 9.38
N LYS A 50 11.51 -6.87 10.17
CA LYS A 50 11.31 -6.91 11.63
C LYS A 50 11.86 -5.65 12.32
N GLU A 51 12.94 -5.10 11.78
CA GLU A 51 13.60 -3.88 12.24
C GLU A 51 12.68 -2.66 12.18
N LEU A 52 11.68 -2.66 11.29
CA LEU A 52 10.72 -1.56 11.16
C LEU A 52 9.74 -1.45 12.34
N ILE A 53 9.64 -2.46 13.21
CA ILE A 53 8.86 -2.39 14.46
C ILE A 53 9.38 -1.28 15.39
N TYR A 54 10.66 -0.91 15.27
CA TYR A 54 11.32 0.11 16.09
C TYR A 54 11.51 1.44 15.34
N ALA A 55 10.90 1.62 14.17
CA ALA A 55 11.02 2.87 13.44
C ALA A 55 10.22 3.98 14.14
N GLY A 56 10.89 5.06 14.56
CA GLY A 56 10.27 6.23 15.20
C GLY A 56 10.28 6.25 16.73
N THR A 57 10.89 5.26 17.39
CA THR A 57 11.36 5.31 18.78
C THR A 57 12.80 5.79 18.86
#